data_AF-A0A7W5FQJ1-F1
#
_entry.id   AF-A0A7W5FQJ1-F1
#
_cell.length_a   1.000
_cell.length_b   1.000
_cell.length_c   1.000
_cell.angle_alpha   90.00
_cell.angle_beta   90.00
_cell.angle_gamma   90.00
#
_symmetry.space_group_name_H-M   'P 1'
#
loop_
_entity.id
_entity.type
_entity.pdbx_description
1 polymer ?
#
loop_
_entity_poly.entity_id
_entity_poly.type
_entity_poly.pdbx_seq_one_letter_code
_entity_poly.pdbx_strand_id
1 'polypeptide(L)'
;MRCIRSFLALSLALIISCVWLAPTYVDASSADSDLIIVNKKTNKLAYFTGGKLEKVFPVATGKTPSLTPEGSFEIVNKIKNRPYYKEKIPGGDPKNPLGDRWIGLDVDGTNGTTYAIHGNNNKKSIGKYVSAGCIRMYNDDIHWLFPKIKLGTIAVVTTSSLSFEELAVKHGYSLGVQPFTGIMILDGKEIPLKQQMIISNSRIYIPLRACFELLGGTVLWDNKTQTATAKVGTRTITHVPLTKTATVNGKAYAIEPSLSINDTTMLPLKNMSELSGYTVQWDNKKKAIILTSPAQS
;
A
#
# COMPACT_ATOMS: atom_id res chain seq x y z
N MET A 1 7.01 18.62 86.83
CA MET A 1 5.67 18.27 86.30
C MET A 1 5.68 18.41 84.79
N ARG A 2 5.45 17.26 84.13
CA ARG A 2 5.12 17.00 82.71
C ARG A 2 5.91 17.67 81.57
N CYS A 3 6.57 16.78 80.86
CA CYS A 3 7.28 16.89 79.59
C CYS A 3 6.35 16.53 78.41
N ILE A 4 6.76 16.93 77.21
CA ILE A 4 6.49 16.34 75.88
C ILE A 4 5.33 16.90 75.02
N ARG A 5 5.81 17.64 74.01
CA ARG A 5 5.33 17.93 72.65
C ARG A 5 4.42 16.87 72.01
N SER A 6 3.44 17.32 71.22
CA SER A 6 2.98 16.55 70.05
C SER A 6 2.56 17.48 68.92
N PHE A 7 3.32 17.38 67.83
CA PHE A 7 3.05 17.93 66.51
C PHE A 7 1.85 17.20 65.90
N LEU A 8 0.83 17.93 65.49
CA LEU A 8 -0.21 17.39 64.62
C LEU A 8 0.27 17.55 63.17
N ALA A 9 0.76 16.46 62.57
CA ALA A 9 1.06 16.40 61.15
C ALA A 9 -0.23 16.19 60.36
N LEU A 10 -0.60 17.16 59.53
CA LEU A 10 -1.73 17.09 58.61
C LEU A 10 -1.25 16.36 57.33
N SER A 11 -1.44 15.05 57.23
CA SER A 11 -1.14 14.28 56.02
C SER A 11 -2.30 14.38 55.03
N LEU A 12 -2.17 15.28 54.07
CA LEU A 12 -3.05 15.38 52.90
C LEU A 12 -2.72 14.20 51.95
N ALA A 13 -3.54 13.15 51.98
CA ALA A 13 -3.45 12.05 51.02
C ALA A 13 -3.92 12.51 49.65
N LEU A 14 -2.98 12.88 48.77
CA LEU A 14 -3.24 13.15 47.36
C LEU A 14 -3.51 11.82 46.66
N ILE A 15 -4.79 11.49 46.45
CA ILE A 15 -5.19 10.36 45.59
C ILE A 15 -4.86 10.78 44.16
N ILE A 16 -3.65 10.42 43.71
CA ILE A 16 -3.29 10.46 42.30
C ILE A 16 -4.10 9.34 41.64
N SER A 17 -5.28 9.69 41.15
CA SER A 17 -6.01 8.89 40.18
C SER A 17 -5.11 8.78 38.95
N CYS A 18 -4.32 7.70 38.91
CA CYS A 18 -3.56 7.31 37.74
C CYS A 18 -4.59 6.81 36.73
N VAL A 19 -5.17 7.74 35.96
CA VAL A 19 -5.91 7.40 34.76
C VAL A 19 -4.88 6.78 33.82
N TRP A 20 -4.83 5.46 33.82
CA TRP A 20 -4.11 4.70 32.81
C TRP A 20 -4.74 5.04 31.47
N LEU A 21 -4.10 5.97 30.74
CA LEU A 21 -4.27 6.08 29.30
C LEU A 21 -3.78 4.75 28.72
N ALA A 22 -4.68 3.78 28.60
CA ALA A 22 -4.46 2.66 27.72
C ALA A 22 -4.10 3.25 26.35
N PRO A 23 -3.04 2.79 25.69
CA PRO A 23 -2.75 3.24 24.34
C PRO A 23 -3.99 2.94 23.50
N THR A 24 -4.62 3.99 23.00
CA THR A 24 -5.69 3.85 22.01
C THR A 24 -5.09 3.08 20.84
N TYR A 25 -5.59 1.87 20.62
CA TYR A 25 -5.32 1.14 19.40
C TYR A 25 -5.83 2.01 18.26
N VAL A 26 -4.89 2.59 17.51
CA VAL A 26 -5.23 3.25 16.25
C VAL A 26 -5.57 2.10 15.31
N ASP A 27 -6.86 1.79 15.22
CA ASP A 27 -7.37 1.00 14.10
C ASP A 27 -6.83 1.63 12.82
N ALA A 28 -6.39 0.77 11.89
CA ALA A 28 -5.92 1.13 10.57
C ALA A 28 -7.08 1.72 9.74
N SER A 29 -7.54 2.92 10.09
CA SER A 29 -8.48 3.70 9.31
C SER A 29 -7.74 4.37 8.16
N SER A 30 -7.42 3.60 7.13
CA SER A 30 -6.89 4.15 5.88
C SER A 30 -7.50 3.51 4.62
N ALA A 31 -8.66 2.87 4.74
CA ALA A 31 -9.27 2.10 3.65
C ALA A 31 -10.55 2.71 3.06
N ASP A 32 -10.94 3.94 3.41
CA ASP A 32 -12.27 4.47 3.04
C ASP A 32 -12.30 5.39 1.81
N SER A 33 -11.13 5.74 1.26
CA SER A 33 -11.04 6.50 0.00
C SER A 33 -10.78 5.58 -1.18
N ASP A 34 -11.43 5.87 -2.30
CA ASP A 34 -11.10 5.30 -3.60
C ASP A 34 -9.95 6.09 -4.24
N LEU A 35 -9.16 5.46 -5.10
CA LEU A 35 -8.11 6.12 -5.90
C LEU A 35 -8.12 5.59 -7.33
N ILE A 36 -7.94 6.50 -8.29
CA ILE A 36 -7.65 6.16 -9.69
C ILE A 36 -6.21 6.53 -9.99
N ILE A 37 -5.50 5.63 -10.69
CA ILE A 37 -4.17 5.93 -11.23
C ILE A 37 -4.16 5.63 -12.72
N VAL A 38 -3.87 6.62 -13.55
CA VAL A 38 -3.67 6.50 -14.99
C VAL A 38 -2.18 6.59 -15.28
N ASN A 39 -1.59 5.50 -15.78
CA ASN A 39 -0.21 5.49 -16.22
C ASN A 39 -0.15 5.58 -17.75
N LYS A 40 0.23 6.75 -18.25
CA LYS A 40 0.32 7.08 -19.68
C LYS A 40 1.35 6.20 -20.39
N LYS A 41 2.47 5.85 -19.73
CA LYS A 41 3.52 4.99 -20.31
C LYS A 41 2.98 3.64 -20.77
N THR A 42 2.04 3.07 -20.01
CA THR A 42 1.46 1.76 -20.29
C THR A 42 0.05 1.83 -20.88
N ASN A 43 -0.53 3.04 -20.98
CA ASN A 43 -1.93 3.26 -21.35
C ASN A 43 -2.89 2.38 -20.55
N LYS A 44 -2.71 2.38 -19.22
CA LYS A 44 -3.56 1.65 -18.27
C LYS A 44 -4.08 2.57 -17.17
N LEU A 45 -5.27 2.24 -16.69
CA LEU A 45 -5.93 2.87 -15.54
C LEU A 45 -6.15 1.81 -14.47
N ALA A 46 -5.70 2.06 -13.25
CA ALA A 46 -5.95 1.23 -12.08
C ALA A 46 -7.00 1.89 -11.18
N TYR A 47 -7.93 1.09 -10.67
CA TYR A 47 -8.90 1.49 -9.64
C TYR A 47 -8.57 0.78 -8.34
N PHE A 48 -8.38 1.58 -7.30
CA PHE A 48 -8.16 1.14 -5.93
C PHE A 48 -9.39 1.49 -5.07
N THR A 49 -9.77 0.55 -4.21
CA THR A 49 -10.81 0.74 -3.21
C THR A 49 -10.54 -0.22 -2.04
N GLY A 50 -10.91 0.16 -0.81
CA GLY A 50 -10.75 -0.72 0.36
C GLY A 50 -9.30 -1.13 0.62
N GLY A 51 -8.33 -0.27 0.31
CA GLY A 51 -6.91 -0.58 0.48
C GLY A 51 -6.35 -1.61 -0.51
N LYS A 52 -7.02 -1.96 -1.61
CA LYS A 52 -6.49 -2.91 -2.60
C LYS A 52 -6.62 -2.38 -4.03
N LEU A 53 -5.73 -2.88 -4.90
CA LEU A 53 -5.91 -2.78 -6.34
C LEU A 53 -7.07 -3.69 -6.74
N GLU A 54 -8.21 -3.11 -7.09
CA GLU A 54 -9.41 -3.88 -7.43
C GLU A 54 -9.39 -4.30 -8.90
N LYS A 55 -9.06 -3.39 -9.82
CA LYS A 55 -9.04 -3.69 -11.25
C LYS A 55 -8.15 -2.75 -12.05
N VAL A 56 -7.58 -3.27 -13.14
CA VAL A 56 -6.80 -2.50 -14.12
C VAL A 56 -7.46 -2.59 -15.49
N PHE A 57 -7.58 -1.46 -16.17
CA PHE A 57 -8.21 -1.30 -17.47
C PHE A 57 -7.22 -0.78 -18.50
N PRO A 58 -7.27 -1.26 -19.76
CA PRO A 58 -6.61 -0.58 -20.85
C PRO A 58 -7.35 0.73 -21.16
N VAL A 59 -6.60 1.80 -21.44
CA VAL A 59 -7.17 3.11 -21.78
C VAL A 59 -6.46 3.72 -22.99
N ALA A 60 -7.02 4.78 -23.58
CA ALA A 60 -6.33 5.62 -24.53
C ALA A 60 -6.07 7.00 -23.93
N THR A 61 -4.89 7.57 -24.16
CA THR A 61 -4.51 8.90 -23.68
C THR A 61 -4.20 9.84 -24.85
N GLY A 62 -3.80 11.07 -24.54
CA GLY A 62 -3.50 12.12 -25.50
C GLY A 62 -2.44 11.70 -26.52
N LYS A 63 -2.59 12.19 -27.76
CA LYS A 63 -1.64 11.93 -28.87
C LYS A 63 -0.20 12.32 -28.54
N THR A 64 -0.03 13.35 -27.71
CA THR A 64 1.26 13.80 -27.21
C THR A 64 1.23 13.80 -25.68
N PRO A 65 2.40 13.72 -25.02
CA PRO A 65 2.46 13.70 -23.57
C PRO A 65 1.77 14.89 -22.89
N SER A 66 1.77 16.08 -23.50
CA SER A 66 1.18 17.29 -22.92
C SER A 66 -0.35 17.34 -23.00
N LEU A 67 -0.98 16.58 -23.91
CA LEU A 67 -2.42 16.68 -24.12
C LEU A 67 -3.25 16.08 -22.98
N THR A 68 -2.76 15.02 -22.33
CA THR A 68 -3.33 14.50 -21.09
C THR A 68 -2.46 14.99 -19.93
N PRO A 69 -2.90 16.02 -19.18
CA PRO A 69 -2.12 16.62 -18.11
C PRO A 69 -1.78 15.60 -17.03
N GLU A 70 -0.56 15.69 -16.50
CA GLU A 70 -0.14 14.89 -15.35
C GLU A 70 -0.40 15.68 -14.07
N GLY A 71 -0.78 14.99 -13.00
CA GLY A 71 -1.20 15.61 -11.75
C GLY A 71 -2.14 14.74 -10.96
N SER A 72 -2.69 15.29 -9.89
CA SER A 72 -3.74 14.68 -9.08
C SER A 72 -4.99 15.54 -9.22
N PHE A 73 -6.07 14.97 -9.72
CA PHE A 73 -7.29 15.71 -10.06
C PHE A 73 -8.48 15.10 -9.34
N GLU A 74 -9.35 15.95 -8.81
CA GLU A 74 -10.58 15.48 -8.18
C GLU A 74 -11.62 15.12 -9.25
N ILE A 75 -12.38 14.05 -8.99
CA ILE A 75 -13.56 13.71 -9.77
C ILE A 75 -14.74 14.54 -9.26
N VAL A 76 -15.13 15.54 -10.03
CA VAL A 76 -16.11 16.55 -9.60
C VAL A 76 -17.49 16.37 -10.22
N ASN A 77 -17.62 15.61 -11.31
CA ASN A 77 -18.93 15.31 -11.90
C ASN A 77 -18.97 13.93 -12.59
N LYS A 78 -20.18 13.42 -12.75
CA LYS A 78 -20.48 12.17 -13.46
C LYS A 78 -21.73 12.35 -14.32
N ILE A 79 -21.61 12.16 -15.62
CA ILE A 79 -22.69 12.40 -16.58
C ILE A 79 -22.95 11.13 -17.40
N LYS A 80 -24.22 10.73 -17.50
CA LYS A 80 -24.67 9.71 -18.46
C LYS A 80 -25.05 10.41 -19.76
N ASN A 81 -24.70 9.85 -20.91
CA ASN A 81 -25.10 10.35 -22.23
C ASN A 81 -24.75 11.84 -22.43
N ARG A 82 -23.49 12.24 -22.20
CA ARG A 82 -23.08 13.63 -22.42
C ARG A 82 -23.12 13.98 -23.92
N PRO A 83 -23.82 15.05 -24.36
CA PRO A 83 -23.76 15.51 -25.74
C PRO A 83 -22.33 15.90 -26.15
N TYR A 84 -21.98 15.65 -27.42
CA TYR A 84 -20.72 16.12 -27.99
C TYR A 84 -20.93 17.40 -28.77
N TYR A 85 -20.79 18.53 -28.07
CA TYR A 85 -21.12 19.85 -28.59
C TYR A 85 -20.33 20.26 -29.85
N LYS A 86 -19.06 19.85 -29.97
CA LYS A 86 -18.19 20.24 -31.09
C LYS A 86 -18.76 19.81 -32.45
N GLU A 87 -19.30 18.59 -32.52
CA GLU A 87 -19.91 18.04 -33.74
C GLU A 87 -21.44 17.95 -33.64
N LYS A 88 -22.04 18.60 -32.63
CA LYS A 88 -23.49 18.62 -32.38
C LYS A 88 -24.11 17.22 -32.33
N ILE A 89 -23.39 16.24 -31.79
CA ILE A 89 -23.88 14.86 -31.66
C ILE A 89 -24.68 14.74 -30.35
N PRO A 90 -25.93 14.26 -30.39
CA PRO A 90 -26.72 14.03 -29.19
C PRO A 90 -26.05 13.08 -28.18
N GLY A 91 -26.44 13.22 -26.92
CA GLY A 91 -26.05 12.29 -25.87
C GLY A 91 -26.63 10.90 -26.10
N GLY A 92 -25.83 9.86 -25.90
CA GLY A 92 -26.28 8.46 -26.06
C GLY A 92 -26.30 7.96 -27.51
N ASP A 93 -26.00 8.82 -28.49
CA ASP A 93 -25.78 8.39 -29.88
C ASP A 93 -24.56 7.44 -29.95
N PRO A 94 -24.65 6.25 -30.58
CA PRO A 94 -23.52 5.34 -30.76
C PRO A 94 -22.30 5.97 -31.46
N LYS A 95 -22.50 7.03 -32.27
CA LYS A 95 -21.43 7.78 -32.94
C LYS A 95 -20.77 8.80 -32.03
N ASN A 96 -21.29 9.07 -30.84
CA ASN A 96 -20.70 10.05 -29.94
C ASN A 96 -19.31 9.58 -29.44
N PRO A 97 -18.22 10.31 -29.73
CA PRO A 97 -16.87 9.89 -29.37
C PRO A 97 -16.60 9.88 -27.87
N LEU A 98 -17.49 10.47 -27.07
CA LEU A 98 -17.43 10.44 -25.61
C LEU A 98 -17.97 9.12 -25.02
N GLY A 99 -18.68 8.32 -25.83
CA GLY A 99 -19.48 7.21 -25.34
C GLY A 99 -20.65 7.69 -24.48
N ASP A 100 -21.13 6.84 -23.58
CA ASP A 100 -22.35 7.07 -22.80
C ASP A 100 -22.11 7.28 -21.29
N ARG A 101 -20.84 7.30 -20.86
CA ARG A 101 -20.41 7.61 -19.48
C ARG A 101 -19.27 8.62 -19.51
N TRP A 102 -19.36 9.61 -18.62
CA TRP A 102 -18.39 10.69 -18.44
C TRP A 102 -18.07 10.83 -16.96
N ILE A 103 -16.79 10.77 -16.59
CA ILE A 103 -16.27 11.01 -15.24
C ILE A 103 -15.33 12.21 -15.33
N GLY A 104 -15.82 13.38 -14.95
CA GLY A 104 -15.14 14.67 -15.12
C GLY A 104 -14.01 14.86 -14.12
N LEU A 105 -12.83 15.23 -14.63
CA LEU A 105 -11.63 15.56 -13.85
C LEU A 105 -11.49 17.07 -13.74
N ASP A 106 -11.36 17.59 -12.52
CA ASP A 106 -11.04 18.99 -12.33
C ASP A 106 -9.55 19.25 -12.55
N VAL A 107 -9.21 19.48 -13.81
CA VAL A 107 -7.89 19.92 -14.24
C VAL A 107 -7.93 21.43 -14.34
N ASP A 108 -7.06 22.14 -13.63
CA ASP A 108 -6.89 23.60 -13.68
C ASP A 108 -8.22 24.39 -13.56
N GLY A 109 -9.14 23.94 -12.68
CA GLY A 109 -10.41 24.61 -12.43
C GLY A 109 -11.45 24.46 -13.55
N THR A 110 -11.28 23.49 -14.45
CA THR A 110 -12.24 23.20 -15.54
C THR A 110 -13.54 22.58 -15.05
N ASN A 111 -13.69 22.29 -13.75
CA ASN A 111 -14.89 21.73 -13.14
C ASN A 111 -15.36 20.42 -13.80
N GLY A 112 -14.41 19.62 -14.31
CA GLY A 112 -14.70 18.34 -14.96
C GLY A 112 -15.43 18.47 -16.30
N THR A 113 -15.39 19.64 -16.94
CA THR A 113 -16.09 19.87 -18.22
C THR A 113 -15.18 19.67 -19.43
N THR A 114 -13.86 19.81 -19.26
CA THR A 114 -12.85 19.73 -20.33
C THR A 114 -12.14 18.37 -20.38
N TYR A 115 -11.73 17.84 -19.22
CA TYR A 115 -11.01 16.59 -19.10
C TYR A 115 -11.85 15.54 -18.38
N ALA A 116 -11.79 14.30 -18.86
CA ALA A 116 -12.51 13.19 -18.25
C ALA A 116 -11.92 11.83 -18.57
N ILE A 117 -12.31 10.87 -17.73
CA ILE A 117 -12.35 9.45 -18.06
C ILE A 117 -13.74 9.16 -18.65
N HIS A 118 -13.80 8.71 -19.90
CA HIS A 118 -15.08 8.53 -20.59
C HIS A 118 -15.10 7.26 -21.46
N GLY A 119 -16.29 6.90 -21.96
CA GLY A 119 -16.47 5.79 -22.89
C GLY A 119 -15.87 6.06 -24.26
N ASN A 120 -16.32 5.36 -25.30
CA ASN A 120 -15.73 5.51 -26.62
C ASN A 120 -16.64 4.97 -27.72
N ASN A 121 -16.61 5.56 -28.91
CA ASN A 121 -17.25 5.02 -30.11
C ASN A 121 -16.29 4.21 -30.99
N ASN A 122 -14.99 4.22 -30.71
CA ASN A 122 -13.96 3.54 -31.50
C ASN A 122 -13.11 2.61 -30.65
N LYS A 123 -13.58 1.37 -30.46
CA LYS A 123 -12.92 0.32 -29.68
C LYS A 123 -11.42 0.17 -30.02
N LYS A 124 -11.04 0.28 -31.30
CA LYS A 124 -9.66 0.12 -31.79
C LYS A 124 -8.69 1.22 -31.33
N SER A 125 -9.19 2.27 -30.69
CA SER A 125 -8.40 3.39 -30.18
C SER A 125 -7.79 3.10 -28.80
N ILE A 126 -8.33 2.13 -28.05
CA ILE A 126 -7.87 1.80 -26.70
C ILE A 126 -6.47 1.17 -26.73
N GLY A 127 -5.63 1.54 -25.75
CA GLY A 127 -4.22 1.17 -25.68
C GLY A 127 -3.28 2.09 -26.46
N LYS A 128 -3.79 3.18 -27.07
CA LYS A 128 -3.02 4.07 -27.97
C LYS A 128 -3.02 5.53 -27.48
N TYR A 129 -2.07 6.31 -28.01
CA TYR A 129 -1.97 7.76 -27.84
C TYR A 129 -2.74 8.46 -28.97
N VAL A 130 -4.04 8.70 -28.78
CA VAL A 130 -4.96 9.10 -29.88
C VAL A 130 -5.98 10.16 -29.51
N SER A 131 -6.16 10.45 -28.22
CA SER A 131 -7.15 11.43 -27.79
C SER A 131 -6.61 12.86 -27.92
N ALA A 132 -7.52 13.85 -27.80
CA ALA A 132 -7.16 15.26 -27.66
C ALA A 132 -6.85 15.66 -26.20
N GLY A 133 -6.80 14.69 -25.28
CA GLY A 133 -6.45 14.93 -23.88
C GLY A 133 -7.26 14.13 -22.87
N CYS A 134 -8.49 13.77 -23.19
CA CYS A 134 -9.30 12.90 -22.35
C CYS A 134 -8.78 11.45 -22.31
N ILE A 135 -9.15 10.70 -21.27
CA ILE A 135 -8.82 9.29 -21.08
C ILE A 135 -10.00 8.44 -21.56
N ARG A 136 -9.81 7.68 -22.63
CA ARG A 136 -10.87 6.83 -23.22
C ARG A 136 -10.81 5.42 -22.65
N MET A 137 -11.96 4.85 -22.32
CA MET A 137 -12.13 3.46 -21.89
C MET A 137 -12.96 2.67 -22.91
N TYR A 138 -12.93 1.34 -22.80
CA TYR A 138 -14.00 0.52 -23.38
C TYR A 138 -15.34 0.83 -22.69
N ASN A 139 -16.45 0.76 -23.43
CA ASN A 139 -17.77 1.04 -22.85
C ASN A 139 -18.12 0.06 -21.72
N ASP A 140 -17.84 -1.24 -21.90
CA ASP A 140 -18.06 -2.26 -20.85
C ASP A 140 -17.27 -1.95 -19.57
N ASP A 141 -16.02 -1.49 -19.72
CA ASP A 141 -15.15 -1.16 -18.58
C ASP A 141 -15.64 0.09 -17.84
N ILE A 142 -16.02 1.15 -18.56
CA ILE A 142 -16.55 2.34 -17.90
C ILE A 142 -17.95 2.11 -17.33
N HIS A 143 -18.75 1.20 -17.89
CA HIS A 143 -20.02 0.80 -17.27
C HIS A 143 -19.81 0.11 -15.93
N TRP A 144 -18.71 -0.64 -15.78
CA TRP A 144 -18.31 -1.23 -14.51
C TRP A 144 -17.78 -0.17 -13.53
N LEU A 145 -16.93 0.75 -14.01
CA LEU A 145 -16.26 1.75 -13.15
C LEU A 145 -17.20 2.87 -12.70
N PHE A 146 -18.02 3.39 -13.61
CA PHE A 146 -18.89 4.53 -13.38
C PHE A 146 -19.77 4.40 -12.14
N PRO A 147 -20.49 3.29 -11.86
CA PRO A 147 -21.32 3.20 -10.67
C PRO A 147 -20.51 3.08 -9.35
N LYS A 148 -19.24 2.67 -9.40
CA LYS A 148 -18.42 2.42 -8.21
C LYS A 148 -17.72 3.67 -7.69
N ILE A 149 -17.23 4.50 -8.60
CA ILE A 149 -16.45 5.67 -8.24
C ILE A 149 -17.30 6.76 -7.60
N LYS A 150 -16.85 7.33 -6.48
CA LYS A 150 -17.52 8.42 -5.78
C LYS A 150 -17.05 9.77 -6.32
N LEU A 151 -17.87 10.81 -6.16
CA LEU A 151 -17.37 12.19 -6.34
C LEU A 151 -16.37 12.48 -5.21
N GLY A 152 -15.37 13.31 -5.48
CA GLY A 152 -14.25 13.56 -4.56
C GLY A 152 -13.12 12.53 -4.67
N THR A 153 -13.31 11.43 -5.39
CA THR A 153 -12.22 10.48 -5.65
C THR A 153 -11.08 11.16 -6.42
N ILE A 154 -9.85 10.95 -5.97
CA ILE A 154 -8.66 11.48 -6.64
C ILE A 154 -8.28 10.57 -7.81
N ALA A 155 -8.02 11.19 -8.96
CA ALA A 155 -7.43 10.57 -10.13
C ALA A 155 -6.01 11.12 -10.35
N VAL A 156 -5.01 10.27 -10.13
CA VAL A 156 -3.62 10.55 -10.43
C VAL A 156 -3.33 10.20 -11.88
N VAL A 157 -2.80 11.14 -12.65
CA VAL A 157 -2.32 10.90 -14.01
C VAL A 157 -0.81 11.08 -14.02
N THR A 158 -0.08 10.07 -14.50
CA THR A 158 1.39 10.05 -14.45
C THR A 158 2.02 9.27 -15.61
N THR A 159 3.32 9.47 -15.83
CA THR A 159 4.17 8.61 -16.66
C THR A 159 5.26 7.98 -15.78
N SER A 160 5.17 6.67 -15.52
CA SER A 160 6.11 5.99 -14.60
C SER A 160 6.39 4.55 -15.00
N SER A 161 7.56 4.01 -14.61
CA SER A 161 7.88 2.58 -14.65
C SER A 161 7.49 1.81 -13.39
N LEU A 162 7.06 2.50 -12.34
CA LEU A 162 6.59 1.87 -11.10
C LEU A 162 5.29 1.09 -11.34
N SER A 163 5.07 0.06 -10.52
CA SER A 163 3.79 -0.65 -10.43
C SER A 163 2.68 0.27 -9.93
N PHE A 164 1.42 -0.12 -10.12
CA PHE A 164 0.29 0.68 -9.65
C PHE A 164 0.24 0.77 -8.14
N GLU A 165 0.61 -0.30 -7.44
CA GLU A 165 0.67 -0.38 -5.99
C GLU A 165 1.76 0.56 -5.43
N GLU A 166 2.94 0.60 -6.04
CA GLU A 166 3.99 1.58 -5.69
C GLU A 166 3.54 3.02 -5.95
N LEU A 167 2.84 3.27 -7.07
CA LEU A 167 2.27 4.59 -7.35
C LEU A 167 1.20 4.97 -6.32
N ALA A 168 0.32 4.04 -5.93
CA ALA A 168 -0.71 4.28 -4.93
C ALA A 168 -0.07 4.72 -3.61
N VAL A 169 0.91 3.97 -3.11
CA VAL A 169 1.65 4.31 -1.88
C VAL A 169 2.38 5.65 -2.02
N LYS A 170 3.03 5.90 -3.17
CA LYS A 170 3.71 7.18 -3.45
C LYS A 170 2.75 8.37 -3.36
N HIS A 171 1.49 8.18 -3.74
CA HIS A 171 0.44 9.19 -3.70
C HIS A 171 -0.41 9.14 -2.41
N GLY A 172 0.09 8.50 -1.35
CA GLY A 172 -0.52 8.51 -0.02
C GLY A 172 -1.65 7.50 0.19
N TYR A 173 -1.91 6.61 -0.77
CA TYR A 173 -2.88 5.55 -0.62
C TYR A 173 -2.31 4.41 0.22
N SER A 174 -3.03 4.01 1.25
CA SER A 174 -2.65 2.87 2.08
C SER A 174 -3.15 1.58 1.47
N LEU A 175 -2.23 0.66 1.16
CA LEU A 175 -2.61 -0.68 0.77
C LEU A 175 -2.83 -1.53 2.02
N GLY A 176 -4.00 -2.14 2.12
CA GLY A 176 -4.37 -3.06 3.19
C GLY A 176 -3.48 -4.29 3.24
N VAL A 177 -3.55 -5.00 4.36
CA VAL A 177 -2.80 -6.24 4.59
C VAL A 177 -3.41 -7.36 3.75
N GLN A 178 -2.62 -7.91 2.82
CA GLN A 178 -3.01 -9.03 1.97
C GLN A 178 -2.20 -10.28 2.33
N PRO A 179 -2.80 -11.30 2.97
CA PRO A 179 -2.09 -12.55 3.26
C PRO A 179 -1.87 -13.38 2.00
N PHE A 180 -0.74 -14.07 1.92
CA PHE A 180 -0.46 -15.03 0.86
C PHE A 180 0.46 -16.15 1.35
N THR A 181 0.38 -17.30 0.69
CA THR A 181 1.32 -18.41 0.92
C THR A 181 2.44 -18.30 -0.11
N GLY A 182 3.68 -18.35 0.33
CA GLY A 182 4.82 -18.44 -0.57
C GLY A 182 5.81 -19.50 -0.11
N ILE A 183 6.87 -19.66 -0.89
CA ILE A 183 7.91 -20.63 -0.63
C ILE A 183 9.22 -19.93 -0.26
N MET A 184 10.03 -20.59 0.54
CA MET A 184 11.40 -20.18 0.79
C MET A 184 12.33 -21.13 0.04
N ILE A 185 13.33 -20.58 -0.66
CA ILE A 185 14.36 -21.35 -1.34
C ILE A 185 15.67 -21.03 -0.62
N LEU A 186 16.16 -21.96 0.19
CA LEU A 186 17.43 -21.82 0.90
C LEU A 186 18.50 -22.62 0.18
N ASP A 187 19.50 -21.94 -0.38
CA ASP A 187 20.62 -22.56 -1.12
C ASP A 187 20.14 -23.55 -2.21
N GLY A 188 19.07 -23.19 -2.91
CA GLY A 188 18.45 -23.99 -3.97
C GLY A 188 17.44 -25.04 -3.49
N LYS A 189 17.29 -25.24 -2.17
CA LYS A 189 16.29 -26.17 -1.61
C LYS A 189 14.98 -25.45 -1.28
N GLU A 190 13.88 -25.93 -1.85
CA GLU A 190 12.54 -25.44 -1.53
C GLU A 190 12.09 -25.89 -0.14
N ILE A 191 11.55 -24.93 0.61
CA ILE A 191 11.04 -25.09 1.96
C ILE A 191 9.68 -24.36 2.03
N PRO A 192 8.56 -25.07 2.21
CA PRO A 192 7.26 -24.44 2.34
C PRO A 192 7.17 -23.66 3.64
N LEU A 193 6.64 -22.44 3.58
CA LEU A 193 6.36 -21.64 4.76
C LEU A 193 5.04 -22.11 5.39
N LYS A 194 5.09 -22.55 6.66
CA LYS A 194 3.90 -22.97 7.42
C LYS A 194 2.98 -21.81 7.79
N GLN A 195 3.53 -20.60 7.88
CA GLN A 195 2.81 -19.39 8.23
C GLN A 195 2.70 -18.47 7.00
N GLN A 196 1.56 -17.80 6.87
CA GLN A 196 1.31 -16.88 5.75
C GLN A 196 2.22 -15.66 5.84
N MET A 197 2.71 -15.22 4.69
CA MET A 197 3.31 -13.91 4.53
C MET A 197 2.22 -12.89 4.24
N ILE A 198 2.56 -11.60 4.34
CA ILE A 198 1.64 -10.53 3.99
C ILE A 198 2.30 -9.55 3.03
N ILE A 199 1.47 -8.95 2.19
CA ILE A 199 1.82 -7.73 1.46
C ILE A 199 1.07 -6.59 2.13
N SER A 200 1.79 -5.54 2.52
CA SER A 200 1.20 -4.30 3.02
C SER A 200 2.01 -3.13 2.48
N ASN A 201 1.34 -2.09 1.95
CA ASN A 201 2.00 -0.93 1.34
C ASN A 201 3.13 -1.31 0.34
N SER A 202 2.86 -2.28 -0.54
CA SER A 202 3.81 -2.80 -1.55
C SER A 202 5.07 -3.45 -0.97
N ARG A 203 5.07 -3.78 0.32
CA ARG A 203 6.17 -4.45 1.01
C ARG A 203 5.74 -5.83 1.44
N ILE A 204 6.66 -6.76 1.31
CA ILE A 204 6.47 -8.13 1.79
C ILE A 204 6.92 -8.15 3.24
N TYR A 205 6.04 -8.63 4.11
CA TYR A 205 6.40 -8.94 5.48
C TYR A 205 6.28 -10.45 5.70
N ILE A 206 7.20 -10.96 6.49
CA ILE A 206 7.36 -12.38 6.74
C ILE A 206 7.31 -12.65 8.25
N PRO A 207 6.78 -13.79 8.70
CA PRO A 207 6.75 -14.11 10.11
C PRO A 207 8.18 -14.27 10.65
N LEU A 208 8.56 -13.38 11.58
CA LEU A 208 9.94 -13.30 12.10
C LEU A 208 10.41 -14.65 12.65
N ARG A 209 9.55 -15.30 13.44
CA ARG A 209 9.84 -16.59 14.06
C ARG A 209 10.11 -17.67 13.02
N ALA A 210 9.18 -17.87 12.10
CA ALA A 210 9.28 -18.91 11.08
C ALA A 210 10.54 -18.74 10.24
N CYS A 211 10.89 -17.52 9.86
CA CYS A 211 12.06 -17.29 9.03
C CYS A 211 13.37 -17.60 9.75
N PHE A 212 13.53 -17.16 11.00
CA PHE A 212 14.77 -17.43 11.73
C PHE A 212 14.89 -18.89 12.18
N GLU A 213 13.79 -19.56 12.50
CA GLU A 213 13.79 -21.01 12.78
C GLU A 213 14.13 -21.84 11.52
N LEU A 214 13.66 -21.43 10.34
CA LEU A 214 14.03 -22.08 9.07
C LEU A 214 15.51 -21.93 8.71
N LEU A 215 16.17 -20.89 9.19
CA LEU A 215 17.62 -20.69 9.07
C LEU A 215 18.42 -21.51 10.09
N GLY A 216 17.79 -22.49 10.76
CA GLY A 216 18.40 -23.29 11.81
C GLY A 216 18.53 -22.55 13.15
N GLY A 217 17.85 -21.42 13.29
CA GLY A 217 17.90 -20.59 14.48
C GLY A 217 16.88 -20.94 15.55
N THR A 218 16.98 -20.25 16.68
CA THR A 218 15.99 -20.29 17.77
C THR A 218 15.45 -18.89 18.02
N VAL A 219 14.17 -18.78 18.36
CA VAL A 219 13.52 -17.49 18.62
C VAL A 219 12.87 -17.52 20.00
N LEU A 220 13.31 -16.64 20.89
CA LEU A 220 12.77 -16.47 22.23
C LEU A 220 12.00 -15.15 22.30
N TRP A 221 10.94 -15.15 23.10
CA TRP A 221 10.14 -13.95 23.36
C TRP A 221 10.22 -13.61 24.85
N ASP A 222 10.54 -12.35 25.14
CA ASP A 222 10.50 -11.81 26.49
C ASP A 222 9.25 -10.94 26.67
N ASN A 223 8.31 -11.41 27.49
CA ASN A 223 7.05 -10.70 27.78
C ASN A 223 7.25 -9.39 28.55
N LYS A 224 8.32 -9.23 29.34
CA LYS A 224 8.57 -8.02 30.12
C LYS A 224 9.03 -6.87 29.24
N THR A 225 9.92 -7.18 28.30
CA THR A 225 10.52 -6.18 27.40
C THR A 225 9.85 -6.13 26.03
N GLN A 226 8.93 -7.06 25.74
CA GLN A 226 8.30 -7.25 24.43
C GLN A 226 9.35 -7.44 23.32
N THR A 227 10.41 -8.17 23.64
CA THR A 227 11.57 -8.35 22.76
C THR A 227 11.60 -9.75 22.17
N ALA A 228 11.67 -9.84 20.84
CA ALA A 228 12.04 -11.07 20.15
C ALA A 228 13.57 -11.18 20.06
N THR A 229 14.13 -12.31 20.50
CA THR A 229 15.55 -12.64 20.39
C THR A 229 15.73 -13.85 19.51
N ALA A 230 16.33 -13.69 18.34
CA ALA A 230 16.65 -14.78 17.43
C ALA A 230 18.16 -15.08 17.46
N LYS A 231 18.54 -16.36 17.49
CA LYS A 231 19.93 -16.81 17.30
C LYS A 231 20.04 -17.58 16.01
N VAL A 232 20.86 -17.13 15.07
CA VAL A 232 21.11 -17.79 13.77
C VAL A 232 22.62 -17.86 13.55
N GLY A 233 23.18 -19.07 13.55
CA GLY A 233 24.64 -19.26 13.56
C GLY A 233 25.29 -18.50 14.72
N THR A 234 26.22 -17.60 14.42
CA THR A 234 26.93 -16.75 15.39
C THR A 234 26.24 -15.42 15.66
N ARG A 235 25.10 -15.13 15.00
CA ARG A 235 24.37 -13.88 15.15
C ARG A 235 23.27 -14.02 16.19
N THR A 236 23.26 -13.10 17.15
CA THR A 236 22.15 -12.86 18.07
C THR A 236 21.45 -11.58 17.65
N ILE A 237 20.21 -11.72 17.17
CA ILE A 237 19.37 -10.63 16.67
C ILE A 237 18.33 -10.32 17.73
N THR A 238 18.16 -9.06 18.12
CA THR A 238 17.06 -8.64 19.00
C THR A 238 16.23 -7.54 18.36
N HIS A 239 14.92 -7.62 18.55
CA HIS A 239 13.98 -6.65 17.99
C HIS A 239 12.72 -6.52 18.84
N VAL A 240 12.34 -5.28 19.13
CA VAL A 240 11.05 -4.94 19.73
C VAL A 240 10.09 -4.57 18.59
N PRO A 241 8.92 -5.22 18.46
CA PRO A 241 7.99 -4.95 17.36
C PRO A 241 7.62 -3.47 17.22
N LEU A 242 7.28 -3.06 15.99
CA LEU A 242 6.90 -1.69 15.59
C LEU A 242 8.03 -0.64 15.71
N THR A 243 9.22 -1.00 16.17
CA THR A 243 10.37 -0.08 16.24
C THR A 243 11.15 -0.03 14.93
N LYS A 244 11.87 1.07 14.70
CA LYS A 244 12.75 1.30 13.53
C LYS A 244 14.17 0.77 13.74
N THR A 245 14.38 -0.03 14.78
CA THR A 245 15.70 -0.52 15.16
C THR A 245 15.67 -1.99 15.52
N ALA A 246 16.74 -2.68 15.17
CA ALA A 246 17.05 -4.02 15.65
C ALA A 246 18.55 -4.05 16.01
N THR A 247 18.97 -5.00 16.83
CA THR A 247 20.40 -5.19 17.09
C THR A 247 20.85 -6.55 16.59
N VAL A 248 22.10 -6.61 16.10
CA VAL A 248 22.79 -7.85 15.72
C VAL A 248 24.09 -7.87 16.51
N ASN A 249 24.28 -8.88 17.36
CA ASN A 249 25.41 -9.00 18.27
C ASN A 249 25.62 -7.73 19.12
N GLY A 250 24.52 -7.12 19.57
CA GLY A 250 24.54 -5.89 20.37
C GLY A 250 24.72 -4.59 19.58
N LYS A 251 25.10 -4.66 18.30
CA LYS A 251 25.19 -3.47 17.42
C LYS A 251 23.83 -3.12 16.84
N ALA A 252 23.43 -1.85 16.92
CA ALA A 252 22.16 -1.38 16.36
C ALA A 252 22.20 -1.21 14.83
N TYR A 253 21.09 -1.58 14.19
CA TYR A 253 20.81 -1.44 12.76
C TYR A 253 19.47 -0.73 12.59
N ALA A 254 19.44 0.26 11.69
CA ALA A 254 18.19 0.90 11.29
C ALA A 254 17.41 -0.03 10.38
N ILE A 255 16.14 -0.26 10.69
CA ILE A 255 15.28 -1.14 9.93
C ILE A 255 13.94 -0.46 9.65
N GLU A 256 13.22 -0.96 8.64
CA GLU A 256 11.82 -0.59 8.51
C GLU A 256 11.00 -1.21 9.65
N PRO A 257 10.00 -0.51 10.21
CA PRO A 257 9.15 -1.07 11.27
C PRO A 257 8.52 -2.40 10.89
N SER A 258 8.57 -3.35 11.82
CA SER A 258 7.74 -4.55 11.76
C SER A 258 6.27 -4.23 11.97
N LEU A 259 5.41 -5.20 11.66
CA LEU A 259 4.00 -5.18 11.99
C LEU A 259 3.72 -6.25 13.04
N SER A 260 2.68 -6.05 13.85
CA SER A 260 2.11 -7.09 14.72
C SER A 260 0.74 -7.46 14.17
N ILE A 261 0.56 -8.70 13.75
CA ILE A 261 -0.71 -9.22 13.20
C ILE A 261 -1.03 -10.55 13.87
N ASN A 262 -2.17 -10.64 14.55
CA ASN A 262 -2.60 -11.86 15.26
C ASN A 262 -1.47 -12.43 16.14
N ASP A 263 -0.89 -11.60 17.00
CA ASP A 263 0.23 -11.92 17.89
C ASP A 263 1.51 -12.43 17.19
N THR A 264 1.60 -12.25 15.88
CA THR A 264 2.78 -12.61 15.08
C THR A 264 3.53 -11.35 14.67
N THR A 265 4.81 -11.29 15.03
CA THR A 265 5.72 -10.25 14.55
C THR A 265 6.07 -10.50 13.09
N MET A 266 5.64 -9.60 12.21
CA MET A 266 5.87 -9.63 10.78
C MET A 266 7.00 -8.67 10.43
N LEU A 267 8.14 -9.19 9.97
CA LEU A 267 9.33 -8.42 9.63
C LEU A 267 9.34 -8.10 8.13
N PRO A 268 9.63 -6.85 7.71
CA PRO A 268 9.86 -6.54 6.29
C PRO A 268 10.96 -7.42 5.71
N LEU A 269 10.69 -8.03 4.55
CA LEU A 269 11.62 -8.94 3.88
C LEU A 269 12.99 -8.28 3.63
N LYS A 270 13.02 -6.99 3.33
CA LYS A 270 14.25 -6.21 3.12
C LYS A 270 15.18 -6.24 4.34
N ASN A 271 14.62 -6.23 5.55
CA ASN A 271 15.41 -6.23 6.78
C ASN A 271 16.11 -7.58 7.00
N MET A 272 15.62 -8.67 6.39
CA MET A 272 16.20 -10.00 6.62
C MET A 272 17.65 -10.11 6.21
N SER A 273 18.04 -9.47 5.11
CA SER A 273 19.42 -9.61 4.62
C SER A 273 20.41 -9.00 5.59
N GLU A 274 20.11 -7.79 6.08
CA GLU A 274 20.95 -7.06 7.04
C GLU A 274 21.02 -7.78 8.40
N LEU A 275 19.91 -8.35 8.86
CA LEU A 275 19.83 -8.99 10.18
C LEU A 275 20.43 -10.40 10.20
N SER A 276 20.10 -11.23 9.22
CA SER A 276 20.53 -12.63 9.18
C SER A 276 21.93 -12.82 8.60
N GLY A 277 22.37 -11.93 7.71
CA GLY A 277 23.58 -12.10 6.92
C GLY A 277 23.43 -12.95 5.66
N TYR A 278 22.23 -13.45 5.38
CA TYR A 278 21.92 -14.13 4.14
C TYR A 278 21.68 -13.10 3.04
N THR A 279 22.03 -13.44 1.80
CA THR A 279 21.56 -12.68 0.65
C THR A 279 20.09 -13.04 0.42
N VAL A 280 19.22 -12.02 0.34
CA VAL A 280 17.77 -12.20 0.19
C VAL A 280 17.32 -11.63 -1.14
N GLN A 281 16.61 -12.44 -1.93
CA GLN A 281 15.98 -12.01 -3.17
C GLN A 281 14.51 -12.42 -3.21
N TRP A 282 13.69 -11.62 -3.87
CA TRP A 282 12.27 -11.89 -4.07
C TRP A 282 11.99 -12.29 -5.52
N ASP A 283 11.42 -13.47 -5.73
CA ASP A 283 10.85 -13.90 -7.01
C ASP A 283 9.32 -13.73 -6.97
N ASN A 284 8.83 -12.68 -7.63
CA ASN A 284 7.41 -12.37 -7.66
C ASN A 284 6.57 -13.37 -8.49
N LYS A 285 7.18 -14.07 -9.46
CA LYS A 285 6.46 -15.05 -10.30
C LYS A 285 6.20 -16.33 -9.52
N LYS A 286 7.21 -16.81 -8.80
CA LYS A 286 7.10 -18.01 -7.94
C LYS A 286 6.52 -17.71 -6.55
N LYS A 287 6.38 -16.43 -6.20
CA LYS A 287 6.10 -15.98 -4.83
C LYS A 287 7.09 -16.58 -3.85
N ALA A 288 8.38 -16.54 -4.23
CA ALA A 288 9.46 -17.21 -3.54
C ALA A 288 10.47 -16.22 -2.92
N ILE A 289 10.88 -16.49 -1.69
CA ILE A 289 12.02 -15.83 -1.06
C ILE A 289 13.25 -16.70 -1.30
N ILE A 290 14.21 -16.20 -2.05
CA ILE A 290 15.47 -16.88 -2.31
C ILE A 290 16.49 -16.38 -1.28
N LEU A 291 16.99 -17.31 -0.48
CA LEU A 291 18.02 -17.09 0.53
C LEU A 291 19.29 -17.82 0.08
N THR A 292 20.41 -17.10 0.07
CA THR A 292 21.73 -17.66 -0.18
C THR A 292 22.59 -17.46 1.06
N SER A 293 23.12 -18.56 1.58
CA SER A 293 24.05 -18.56 2.70
C SER A 293 25.27 -17.71 2.38
N PRO A 294 25.81 -16.94 3.36
CA PRO A 294 27.10 -16.29 3.19
C PRO A 294 28.18 -17.34 2.94
N ALA A 295 29.19 -16.99 2.14
CA ALA A 295 30.32 -17.88 1.89
C ALA A 295 30.93 -18.32 3.23
N GLN A 296 31.09 -19.64 3.41
CA GLN A 296 31.74 -20.19 4.60
C GLN A 296 33.20 -19.72 4.59
N SER A 297 33.56 -18.90 5.58
CA SER A 297 34.95 -18.54 5.89
C SER A 297 35.60 -19.62 6.73
#